data_AF-X0W534-F1
#
_entry.id   AF-X0W534-F1
#
_cell.length_a   1.000
_cell.length_b   1.000
_cell.length_c   1.000
_cell.angle_alpha   90.00
_cell.angle_beta   90.00
_cell.angle_gamma   90.00
#
_symmetry.space_group_name_H-M   'P 1'
#
loop_
_entity.id
_entity.type
_entity.pdbx_description
1 polymer ?
#
loop_
_entity_poly.entity_id
_entity_poly.type
_entity_poly.pdbx_seq_one_letter_code
_entity_poly.pdbx_strand_id
1 'polypeptide(L)'
;MESEAKHKLPLLRTPPFHSLFLVFLFIASAALCDYPRIEQLNSRDVLFKQLQSDLQAYFQAESRLLPNVQGAEDTGEFPRLRLFSYRLKDTMDLFSLSARFNLPYDCIATLNGLDNPTAIQSVEVVLIPNQPGIFVWEVPASTFQEIVASVSNNAREEAQAIRIDRGGRLLSLRFFRGQSFTAIERAYFLNILFRFPLSFGTLTSGYGTRDNPFTGDSEFHSGLDLAAPMGTEVYA
;
A
#
# COMPACT_ATOMS: atom_id res chain seq x y z
N MET A 1 11.72 97.30 23.88
CA MET A 1 11.89 96.52 25.13
C MET A 1 10.86 95.40 25.06
N GLU A 2 11.14 94.38 24.24
CA GLU A 2 11.77 93.11 24.68
C GLU A 2 10.82 92.32 25.58
N SER A 3 10.24 91.24 25.04
CA SER A 3 10.71 89.85 25.28
C SER A 3 9.88 89.26 26.44
N GLU A 4 9.37 88.04 26.48
CA GLU A 4 9.81 86.79 25.89
C GLU A 4 8.67 85.77 26.06
N ALA A 5 8.61 84.79 25.16
CA ALA A 5 7.72 83.64 25.25
C ALA A 5 8.07 82.73 26.45
N LYS A 6 7.05 82.05 27.01
CA LYS A 6 7.26 80.74 27.65
C LYS A 6 6.00 79.87 27.58
N HIS A 7 6.06 78.93 26.63
CA HIS A 7 5.27 77.70 26.56
C HIS A 7 5.14 76.99 27.91
N LYS A 8 3.91 76.63 28.29
CA LYS A 8 3.60 75.40 29.07
C LYS A 8 2.22 74.86 28.68
N LEU A 9 2.18 73.76 27.93
CA LEU A 9 1.02 72.88 27.80
C LEU A 9 0.86 72.04 29.09
N PRO A 10 -0.36 71.75 29.53
CA PRO A 10 -0.60 70.56 30.34
C PRO A 10 -1.60 69.59 29.68
N LEU A 11 -1.03 68.46 29.26
CA LEU A 11 -1.51 67.07 29.46
C LEU A 11 -3.01 66.78 29.24
N LEU A 12 -3.32 66.27 28.05
CA LEU A 12 -4.47 65.39 27.83
C LEU A 12 -4.30 64.11 28.68
N ARG A 13 -5.20 63.86 29.63
CA ARG A 13 -5.35 62.56 30.29
C ARG A 13 -6.14 61.62 29.36
N THR A 14 -5.50 60.58 28.85
CA THR A 14 -6.19 59.45 28.21
C THR A 14 -6.58 58.41 29.28
N PRO A 15 -7.78 57.80 29.22
CA PRO A 15 -8.10 56.65 30.06
C PRO A 15 -7.46 55.37 29.50
N PRO A 16 -7.12 54.38 30.36
CA PRO A 16 -6.40 53.17 29.96
C PRO A 16 -7.37 52.12 29.43
N PHE A 17 -7.63 52.11 28.12
CA PHE A 17 -8.29 50.97 27.49
C PHE A 17 -7.27 49.85 27.25
N HIS A 18 -7.23 49.02 28.28
CA HIS A 18 -6.82 47.64 28.36
C HIS A 18 -6.48 47.00 27.01
N SER A 19 -5.20 46.66 26.91
CA SER A 19 -4.57 45.73 25.97
C SER A 19 -5.56 44.71 25.43
N LEU A 20 -5.97 44.90 24.17
CA LEU A 20 -6.68 43.88 23.41
C LEU A 20 -5.71 42.70 23.23
N PHE A 21 -5.89 41.68 24.05
CA PHE A 21 -5.10 40.47 24.03
C PHE A 21 -5.29 39.78 22.67
N LEU A 22 -4.24 39.81 21.86
CA LEU A 22 -4.10 39.04 20.63
C LEU A 22 -4.20 37.55 20.98
N VAL A 23 -5.40 36.98 20.86
CA VAL A 23 -5.56 35.53 20.81
C VAL A 23 -5.16 35.09 19.42
N PHE A 24 -3.85 34.91 19.20
CA PHE A 24 -3.36 34.06 18.13
C PHE A 24 -3.72 32.62 18.53
N LEU A 25 -4.90 32.17 18.10
CA LEU A 25 -5.26 30.77 18.18
C LEU A 25 -4.35 30.02 17.19
N PHE A 26 -3.21 29.55 17.69
CA PHE A 26 -2.44 28.51 17.03
C PHE A 26 -3.33 27.27 16.98
N ILE A 27 -4.12 27.15 15.91
CA ILE A 27 -4.66 25.85 15.51
C ILE A 27 -3.44 25.09 15.00
N ALA A 28 -2.74 24.43 15.92
CA ALA A 28 -1.93 23.27 15.60
C ALA A 28 -2.93 22.20 15.15
N SER A 29 -3.37 22.30 13.90
CA SER A 29 -3.89 21.13 13.21
C SER A 29 -2.71 20.18 13.25
N ALA A 30 -2.83 19.11 14.04
CA ALA A 30 -2.02 17.94 13.80
C ALA A 30 -2.24 17.61 12.34
N ALA A 31 -1.29 17.98 11.49
CA ALA A 31 -1.26 17.58 10.10
C ALA A 31 -0.99 16.08 10.16
N LEU A 32 -2.03 15.28 10.40
CA LEU A 32 -2.07 13.93 9.87
C LEU A 32 -1.79 14.13 8.38
N CYS A 33 -0.67 13.58 7.92
CA CYS A 33 -0.21 13.71 6.56
C CYS A 33 -1.20 12.95 5.66
N ASP A 34 -2.34 13.57 5.38
CA ASP A 34 -3.41 12.96 4.61
C ASP A 34 -3.01 13.03 3.13
N TYR A 35 -2.80 11.86 2.53
CA TYR A 35 -2.59 11.74 1.10
C TYR A 35 -3.78 12.34 0.34
N PRO A 36 -3.56 13.04 -0.78
CA PRO A 36 -4.63 13.62 -1.58
C PRO A 36 -5.71 12.57 -1.88
N ARG A 37 -6.95 12.87 -1.48
CA ARG A 37 -8.04 11.91 -1.48
C ARG A 37 -8.83 11.94 -2.78
N ILE A 38 -8.89 10.81 -3.46
CA ILE A 38 -9.81 10.60 -4.59
C ILE A 38 -11.19 10.29 -3.99
N GLU A 39 -12.20 11.07 -4.36
CA GLU A 39 -13.58 10.92 -3.88
C GLU A 39 -14.43 10.12 -4.87
N GLN A 40 -14.18 10.32 -6.18
CA GLN A 40 -14.93 9.64 -7.23
C GLN A 40 -14.02 8.96 -8.25
N LEU A 41 -14.34 7.71 -8.58
CA LEU A 41 -13.63 6.91 -9.59
C LEU A 41 -14.14 7.22 -11.01
N ASN A 42 -14.20 8.50 -11.36
CA ASN A 42 -14.63 8.95 -12.67
C ASN A 42 -13.98 10.29 -13.02
N SER A 43 -14.11 10.69 -14.29
CA SER A 43 -13.46 11.89 -14.81
C SER A 43 -13.98 13.22 -14.23
N ARG A 44 -14.99 13.25 -13.36
CA ARG A 44 -15.38 14.47 -12.64
C ARG A 44 -14.42 14.80 -11.50
N ASP A 45 -13.74 13.80 -10.95
CA ASP A 45 -12.72 13.99 -9.93
C ASP A 45 -11.37 14.37 -10.56
N VAL A 46 -10.81 15.50 -10.12
CA VAL A 46 -9.57 16.05 -10.66
C VAL A 46 -8.37 15.19 -10.32
N LEU A 47 -8.34 14.59 -9.12
CA LEU A 47 -7.25 13.71 -8.70
C LEU A 47 -7.33 12.37 -9.42
N PHE A 48 -8.52 11.84 -9.65
CA PHE A 48 -8.70 10.66 -10.49
C PHE A 48 -8.25 10.92 -11.93
N LYS A 49 -8.60 12.08 -12.51
CA LYS A 49 -8.09 12.50 -13.83
C LYS A 49 -6.58 12.60 -13.87
N GLN A 50 -5.97 13.22 -12.85
CA GLN A 50 -4.52 13.34 -12.76
C GLN A 50 -3.86 11.97 -12.70
N LEU A 51 -4.41 11.05 -11.88
CA LEU A 51 -3.94 9.68 -11.77
C LEU A 51 -3.96 8.97 -13.13
N GLN A 52 -5.06 9.09 -13.88
CA GLN A 52 -5.15 8.49 -15.21
C GLN A 52 -4.16 9.10 -16.21
N SER A 53 -3.93 10.41 -16.15
CA SER A 53 -2.90 11.09 -16.96
C SER A 53 -1.49 10.59 -16.64
N ASP A 54 -1.20 10.35 -15.35
CA ASP A 54 0.10 9.83 -14.92
C ASP A 54 0.32 8.40 -15.41
N LEU A 55 -0.70 7.54 -15.28
CA LEU A 55 -0.64 6.18 -15.80
C LEU A 55 -0.45 6.16 -17.31
N GLN A 56 -1.13 7.04 -18.04
CA GLN A 56 -0.92 7.19 -19.47
C GLN A 56 0.54 7.58 -19.79
N ALA A 57 1.10 8.56 -19.07
CA ALA A 57 2.49 8.96 -19.24
C ALA A 57 3.47 7.83 -18.90
N TYR A 58 3.19 7.07 -17.84
CA TYR A 58 3.95 5.87 -17.47
C TYR A 58 3.97 4.84 -18.60
N PHE A 59 2.81 4.42 -19.10
CA PHE A 59 2.74 3.39 -20.15
C PHE A 59 3.35 3.87 -21.48
N GLN A 60 3.24 5.17 -21.78
CA GLN A 60 3.96 5.76 -22.91
C GLN A 60 5.48 5.67 -22.73
N ALA A 61 6.00 5.98 -21.55
CA ALA A 61 7.43 5.85 -21.25
C ALA A 61 7.89 4.39 -21.32
N GLU A 62 7.16 3.46 -20.69
CA GLU A 62 7.45 2.03 -20.71
C GLU A 62 7.50 1.45 -22.13
N SER A 63 6.54 1.84 -22.99
CA SER A 63 6.50 1.39 -24.39
C SER A 63 7.73 1.78 -25.21
N ARG A 64 8.42 2.87 -24.84
CA ARG A 64 9.65 3.33 -25.50
C ARG A 64 10.88 2.51 -25.12
N LEU A 65 10.86 1.84 -23.97
CA LEU A 65 11.95 0.99 -23.48
C LEU A 65 11.93 -0.43 -24.06
N LEU A 66 10.86 -0.82 -24.76
CA LEU A 66 10.80 -2.14 -25.37
C LEU A 66 11.90 -2.30 -26.45
N PRO A 67 12.61 -3.44 -26.49
CA PRO A 67 13.91 -3.62 -27.17
C PRO A 67 13.91 -3.51 -28.71
N ASN A 68 12.81 -3.08 -29.34
CA ASN A 68 12.68 -2.99 -30.80
C ASN A 68 12.99 -1.59 -31.37
N VAL A 69 13.55 -0.68 -30.58
CA VAL A 69 14.09 0.59 -31.08
C VAL A 69 15.60 0.60 -30.84
N GLN A 70 16.36 0.28 -31.89
CA GLN A 70 17.82 0.40 -31.88
C GLN A 70 18.21 1.85 -31.55
N GLY A 71 18.91 2.04 -30.43
CA GLY A 71 19.39 3.36 -30.00
C GLY A 71 18.46 4.14 -29.07
N ALA A 72 17.45 3.51 -28.46
CA ALA A 72 16.69 4.16 -27.39
C ALA A 72 17.56 4.32 -26.14
N GLU A 73 18.22 5.47 -26.03
CA GLU A 73 18.76 5.91 -24.74
C GLU A 73 17.61 6.04 -23.73
N ASP A 74 17.87 5.67 -22.48
CA ASP A 74 16.97 5.77 -21.32
C ASP A 74 16.61 7.23 -21.04
N THR A 75 15.76 7.77 -21.89
CA THR A 75 15.32 9.18 -21.92
C THR A 75 13.83 9.30 -21.62
N GLY A 76 13.16 8.17 -21.38
CA GLY A 76 11.76 8.15 -20.99
C GLY A 76 11.61 8.67 -19.56
N GLU A 77 11.40 9.96 -19.39
CA GLU A 77 11.09 10.54 -18.07
C GLU A 77 9.76 9.95 -17.57
N PHE A 78 9.85 8.92 -16.74
CA PHE A 78 8.70 8.37 -16.04
C PHE A 78 8.12 9.44 -15.10
N PRO A 79 6.79 9.46 -14.90
CA PRO A 79 6.20 10.33 -13.90
C PRO A 79 6.81 10.01 -12.53
N ARG A 80 6.99 11.04 -11.69
CA ARG A 80 7.42 10.83 -10.31
C ARG A 80 6.33 10.06 -9.56
N LEU A 81 6.75 9.13 -8.70
CA LEU A 81 5.82 8.38 -7.85
C LEU A 81 5.01 9.35 -6.97
N ARG A 82 3.69 9.26 -7.07
CA ARG A 82 2.71 9.94 -6.22
C ARG A 82 1.74 8.92 -5.65
N LEU A 83 1.33 9.17 -4.41
CA LEU A 83 0.36 8.33 -3.70
C LEU A 83 -0.89 9.16 -3.42
N PHE A 84 -2.04 8.55 -3.64
CA PHE A 84 -3.36 9.10 -3.34
C PHE A 84 -4.02 8.22 -2.27
N SER A 85 -5.00 8.75 -1.56
CA SER A 85 -5.88 7.94 -0.71
C SER A 85 -7.24 7.72 -1.38
N TYR A 86 -7.83 6.56 -1.15
CA TYR A 86 -9.19 6.24 -1.56
C TYR A 86 -9.91 5.52 -0.44
N ARG A 87 -11.09 6.03 -0.06
CA ARG A 87 -11.97 5.36 0.91
C ARG A 87 -12.79 4.31 0.19
N LEU A 88 -12.72 3.08 0.67
CA LEU A 88 -13.45 1.96 0.10
C LEU A 88 -14.96 2.14 0.29
N LYS A 89 -15.71 1.72 -0.72
CA LYS A 89 -17.17 1.59 -0.65
C LYS A 89 -17.51 0.12 -0.41
N ASP A 90 -18.59 -0.16 0.32
CA ASP A 90 -18.97 -1.48 0.84
C ASP A 90 -19.04 -2.62 -0.20
N THR A 91 -19.06 -2.29 -1.50
CA THR A 91 -19.16 -3.25 -2.60
C THR A 91 -17.87 -3.44 -3.41
N MET A 92 -16.75 -2.80 -3.05
CA MET A 92 -15.50 -2.88 -3.83
C MET A 92 -14.53 -3.91 -3.26
N ASP A 93 -14.18 -4.91 -4.07
CA ASP A 93 -13.05 -5.80 -3.82
C ASP A 93 -11.76 -5.30 -4.48
N LEU A 94 -10.65 -5.99 -4.21
CA LEU A 94 -9.32 -5.63 -4.73
C LEU A 94 -9.28 -5.63 -6.26
N PHE A 95 -9.93 -6.59 -6.91
CA PHE A 95 -9.94 -6.72 -8.36
C PHE A 95 -10.77 -5.62 -9.04
N SER A 96 -11.90 -5.25 -8.43
CA SER A 96 -12.71 -4.11 -8.86
C SER A 96 -11.93 -2.81 -8.72
N LEU A 97 -11.18 -2.61 -7.63
CA LEU A 97 -10.28 -1.44 -7.48
C LEU A 97 -9.21 -1.43 -8.58
N SER A 98 -8.53 -2.56 -8.79
CA SER A 98 -7.51 -2.73 -9.83
C SER A 98 -8.06 -2.33 -11.20
N ALA A 99 -9.23 -2.85 -11.58
CA ALA A 99 -9.89 -2.52 -12.85
C ALA A 99 -10.30 -1.05 -12.94
N ARG A 100 -10.79 -0.44 -11.86
CA ARG A 100 -11.21 0.97 -11.85
C ARG A 100 -10.05 1.95 -11.92
N PHE A 101 -8.94 1.63 -11.25
CA PHE A 101 -7.75 2.48 -11.23
C PHE A 101 -6.81 2.22 -12.42
N ASN A 102 -7.02 1.15 -13.18
CA ASN A 102 -6.12 0.69 -14.23
C ASN A 102 -4.70 0.41 -13.69
N LEU A 103 -4.65 -0.29 -12.55
CA LEU A 103 -3.43 -0.68 -11.86
C LEU A 103 -3.46 -2.17 -11.58
N PRO A 104 -2.32 -2.87 -11.69
CA PRO A 104 -2.21 -4.26 -11.24
C PRO A 104 -2.64 -4.42 -9.77
N TYR A 105 -3.36 -5.51 -9.45
CA TYR A 105 -3.81 -5.76 -8.09
C TYR A 105 -2.66 -6.00 -7.11
N ASP A 106 -1.52 -6.52 -7.59
CA ASP A 106 -0.31 -6.73 -6.80
C ASP A 106 0.34 -5.41 -6.37
N CYS A 107 0.28 -4.39 -7.23
CA CYS A 107 0.71 -3.03 -6.94
C CYS A 107 -0.11 -2.42 -5.80
N ILE A 108 -1.45 -2.50 -5.89
CA ILE A 108 -2.34 -2.02 -4.82
C ILE A 108 -2.14 -2.85 -3.55
N ALA A 109 -2.07 -4.19 -3.67
CA ALA A 109 -1.94 -5.08 -2.53
C ALA A 109 -0.66 -4.82 -1.73
N THR A 110 0.49 -4.77 -2.41
CA THR A 110 1.79 -4.61 -1.75
C THR A 110 1.95 -3.24 -1.11
N LEU A 111 1.51 -2.16 -1.79
CA LEU A 111 1.49 -0.82 -1.17
C LEU A 111 0.61 -0.80 0.07
N ASN A 112 -0.50 -1.53 0.03
CA ASN A 112 -1.46 -1.57 1.12
C ASN A 112 -1.09 -2.57 2.24
N GLY A 113 -0.08 -3.41 2.03
CA GLY A 113 0.33 -4.45 3.01
C GLY A 113 -0.73 -5.55 3.12
N LEU A 114 -1.47 -5.82 2.04
CA LEU A 114 -2.46 -6.89 1.99
C LEU A 114 -1.76 -8.23 1.76
N ASP A 115 -2.11 -9.23 2.55
CA ASP A 115 -1.49 -10.57 2.46
C ASP A 115 -2.23 -11.51 1.50
N ASN A 116 -3.48 -11.20 1.18
CA ASN A 116 -4.35 -11.93 0.26
C ASN A 116 -5.45 -10.98 -0.28
N PRO A 117 -6.23 -11.40 -1.31
CA PRO A 117 -7.28 -10.56 -1.87
C PRO A 117 -8.39 -10.17 -0.89
N THR A 118 -8.76 -11.02 0.08
CA THR A 118 -9.89 -10.75 0.99
C THR A 118 -9.52 -9.77 2.10
N ALA A 119 -8.22 -9.61 2.41
CA ALA A 119 -7.72 -8.65 3.38
C ALA A 119 -8.15 -7.20 3.10
N ILE A 120 -8.49 -6.87 1.84
CA ILE A 120 -9.06 -5.56 1.45
C ILE A 120 -10.33 -5.21 2.23
N GLN A 121 -11.12 -6.22 2.64
CA GLN A 121 -12.38 -6.03 3.36
C GLN A 121 -12.19 -5.54 4.79
N SER A 122 -10.98 -5.69 5.34
CA SER A 122 -10.62 -5.23 6.70
C SER A 122 -10.02 -3.83 6.70
N VAL A 123 -9.97 -3.16 5.56
CA VAL A 123 -9.37 -1.84 5.40
C VAL A 123 -10.46 -0.83 5.02
N GLU A 124 -10.41 0.38 5.57
CA GLU A 124 -11.35 1.45 5.24
C GLU A 124 -10.80 2.37 4.14
N VAL A 125 -9.49 2.62 4.17
CA VAL A 125 -8.78 3.53 3.26
C VAL A 125 -7.57 2.83 2.68
N VAL A 126 -7.44 2.87 1.36
CA VAL A 126 -6.28 2.36 0.63
C VAL A 126 -5.47 3.49 0.03
N LEU A 127 -4.16 3.28 -0.04
CA LEU A 127 -3.26 4.11 -0.83
C LEU A 127 -3.22 3.60 -2.27
N ILE A 128 -3.20 4.52 -3.23
CA ILE A 128 -3.21 4.24 -4.67
C ILE A 128 -2.01 4.95 -5.30
N PRO A 129 -1.06 4.23 -5.93
CA PRO A 129 0.08 4.84 -6.61
C PRO A 129 -0.30 5.31 -8.01
N ASN A 130 0.45 6.25 -8.56
CA ASN A 130 0.25 6.74 -9.93
C ASN A 130 0.95 5.95 -11.04
N GLN A 131 1.60 4.84 -10.67
CA GLN A 131 2.32 3.99 -11.61
C GLN A 131 2.40 2.56 -11.08
N PRO A 132 2.47 1.55 -11.96
CA PRO A 132 2.66 0.16 -11.60
C PRO A 132 4.01 -0.13 -10.93
N GLY A 133 4.03 -1.14 -10.07
CA GLY A 133 5.25 -1.66 -9.45
C GLY A 133 4.96 -2.44 -8.17
N ILE A 134 6.00 -3.03 -7.58
CA ILE A 134 5.92 -3.77 -6.32
C ILE A 134 6.46 -2.91 -5.18
N PHE A 135 5.73 -2.87 -4.07
CA PHE A 135 6.15 -2.21 -2.84
C PHE A 135 6.62 -3.23 -1.81
N VAL A 136 7.82 -3.05 -1.29
CA VAL A 136 8.43 -3.97 -0.34
C VAL A 136 8.63 -3.25 0.98
N TRP A 137 7.95 -3.72 2.01
CA TRP A 137 8.07 -3.21 3.37
C TRP A 137 9.46 -3.54 3.91
N GLU A 138 10.16 -2.54 4.46
CA GLU A 138 11.48 -2.77 5.06
C GLU A 138 11.41 -3.66 6.29
N VAL A 139 10.30 -3.56 7.04
CA VAL A 139 9.98 -4.44 8.16
C VAL A 139 8.72 -5.22 7.80
N PRO A 140 8.85 -6.45 7.26
CA PRO A 140 7.72 -7.32 6.99
C PRO A 140 6.91 -7.61 8.25
N ALA A 141 5.58 -7.57 8.14
CA ALA A 141 4.66 -7.88 9.23
C ALA A 141 3.91 -9.22 9.04
N SER A 142 4.15 -9.92 7.93
CA SER A 142 3.49 -11.16 7.57
C SER A 142 4.41 -12.08 6.77
N THR A 143 4.10 -13.37 6.71
CA THR A 143 4.81 -14.34 5.86
C THR A 143 4.77 -13.94 4.39
N PHE A 144 3.66 -13.37 3.90
CA PHE A 144 3.59 -12.92 2.52
C PHE A 144 4.57 -11.78 2.25
N GLN A 145 4.65 -10.79 3.14
CA GLN A 145 5.60 -9.68 3.02
C GLN A 145 7.05 -10.16 3.13
N GLU A 146 7.34 -11.20 3.94
CA GLU A 146 8.65 -11.84 3.99
C GLU A 146 9.01 -12.50 2.64
N ILE A 147 8.06 -13.20 2.02
CA ILE A 147 8.26 -13.79 0.69
C ILE A 147 8.56 -12.70 -0.34
N VAL A 148 7.75 -11.65 -0.39
CA VAL A 148 7.95 -10.52 -1.31
C VAL A 148 9.30 -9.85 -1.07
N ALA A 149 9.69 -9.66 0.19
CA ALA A 149 11.00 -9.08 0.53
C ALA A 149 12.17 -9.97 0.10
N SER A 150 12.08 -11.27 0.37
CA SER A 150 13.09 -12.26 -0.04
C SER A 150 13.24 -12.32 -1.55
N VAL A 151 12.14 -12.47 -2.30
CA VAL A 151 12.16 -12.50 -3.77
C VAL A 151 12.76 -11.21 -4.32
N SER A 152 12.34 -10.06 -3.79
CA SER A 152 12.85 -8.75 -4.25
C SER A 152 14.35 -8.60 -4.03
N ASN A 153 14.88 -9.06 -2.90
CA ASN A 153 16.31 -8.96 -2.60
C ASN A 153 17.18 -9.86 -3.49
N ASN A 154 16.61 -10.92 -4.05
CA ASN A 154 17.35 -11.89 -4.88
C ASN A 154 17.15 -11.68 -6.39
N ALA A 155 16.04 -11.08 -6.82
CA ALA A 155 15.63 -11.09 -8.23
C ALA A 155 15.21 -9.73 -8.80
N ARG A 156 15.05 -8.68 -7.99
CA ARG A 156 14.66 -7.35 -8.47
C ARG A 156 15.79 -6.34 -8.30
N GLU A 157 16.01 -5.53 -9.31
CA GLU A 157 17.01 -4.47 -9.32
C GLU A 157 16.35 -3.08 -9.26
N GLU A 158 17.13 -2.04 -8.99
CA GLU A 158 16.71 -0.62 -9.05
C GLU A 158 15.48 -0.24 -8.20
N ALA A 159 15.65 -0.26 -6.88
CA ALA A 159 14.60 0.17 -5.96
C ALA A 159 14.65 1.67 -5.65
N GLN A 160 13.49 2.34 -5.69
CA GLN A 160 13.31 3.66 -5.11
C GLN A 160 12.94 3.54 -3.64
N ALA A 161 13.73 4.13 -2.73
CA ALA A 161 13.35 4.24 -1.33
C ALA A 161 12.19 5.24 -1.16
N ILE A 162 11.16 4.85 -0.43
CA ILE A 162 9.99 5.69 -0.14
C ILE A 162 9.65 5.62 1.34
N ARG A 163 8.99 6.65 1.85
CA ARG A 163 8.42 6.66 3.20
C ARG A 163 6.95 7.01 3.11
N ILE A 164 6.12 6.28 3.83
CA ILE A 164 4.69 6.53 3.92
C ILE A 164 4.28 6.77 5.37
N ASP A 165 3.33 7.66 5.59
CA ASP A 165 2.69 7.82 6.89
C ASP A 165 1.46 6.90 6.95
N ARG A 166 1.35 6.11 8.02
CA ARG A 166 0.11 5.41 8.36
C ARG A 166 -0.23 5.66 9.82
N GLY A 167 -1.30 6.43 10.05
CA GLY A 167 -1.80 6.71 11.39
C GLY A 167 -0.76 7.42 12.28
N GLY A 168 0.07 8.30 11.70
CA GLY A 168 1.13 9.01 12.40
C GLY A 168 2.43 8.21 12.57
N ARG A 169 2.50 6.99 12.03
CA ARG A 169 3.72 6.19 11.99
C ARG A 169 4.34 6.28 10.60
N LEU A 170 5.58 6.77 10.55
CA LEU A 170 6.38 6.76 9.33
C LEU A 170 6.94 5.35 9.09
N LEU A 171 6.63 4.78 7.93
CA LEU A 171 7.01 3.43 7.52
C LEU A 171 7.86 3.53 6.25
N SER A 172 8.95 2.78 6.19
CA SER A 172 9.85 2.76 5.04
C SER A 172 9.54 1.58 4.13
N LEU A 173 9.54 1.85 2.83
CA LEU A 173 9.35 0.84 1.79
C LEU A 173 10.35 1.06 0.66
N ARG A 174 10.55 0.02 -0.12
CA ARG A 174 11.24 0.05 -1.41
C ARG A 174 10.22 -0.15 -2.52
N PHE A 175 10.23 0.72 -3.51
CA PHE A 175 9.36 0.66 -4.66
C PHE A 175 10.15 0.20 -5.90
N PHE A 176 9.68 -0.89 -6.50
CA PHE A 176 10.24 -1.47 -7.72
C PHE A 176 9.28 -1.21 -8.88
N ARG A 177 9.55 -0.14 -9.63
CA ARG A 177 8.71 0.35 -10.73
C ARG A 177 8.53 -0.72 -11.81
N GLY A 178 7.31 -0.86 -12.33
CA GLY A 178 6.97 -1.79 -13.42
C GLY A 178 7.04 -3.28 -13.07
N GLN A 179 7.63 -3.64 -11.93
CA GLN A 179 7.66 -5.01 -11.46
C GLN A 179 6.25 -5.49 -11.08
N SER A 180 6.04 -6.80 -11.17
CA SER A 180 4.80 -7.48 -10.78
C SER A 180 5.13 -8.71 -9.93
N PHE A 181 4.10 -9.39 -9.42
CA PHE A 181 4.30 -10.68 -8.76
C PHE A 181 4.93 -11.71 -9.71
N THR A 182 5.94 -12.40 -9.20
CA THR A 182 6.40 -13.68 -9.73
C THR A 182 5.28 -14.73 -9.64
N ALA A 183 5.45 -15.86 -10.33
CA ALA A 183 4.48 -16.96 -10.25
C ALA A 183 4.26 -17.43 -8.79
N ILE A 184 5.32 -17.48 -7.98
CA ILE A 184 5.27 -17.93 -6.59
C ILE A 184 4.53 -16.91 -5.70
N GLU A 185 4.91 -15.63 -5.78
CA GLU A 185 4.21 -14.57 -5.02
C GLU A 185 2.73 -14.50 -5.38
N ARG A 186 2.41 -14.60 -6.68
CA ARG A 186 1.04 -14.62 -7.17
C ARG A 186 0.27 -15.80 -6.63
N ALA A 187 0.89 -16.98 -6.66
CA ALA A 187 0.25 -18.21 -6.24
C ALA A 187 0.00 -18.24 -4.73
N TYR A 188 0.94 -17.70 -3.95
CA TYR A 188 0.78 -17.51 -2.51
C TYR A 188 -0.33 -16.49 -2.22
N PHE A 189 -0.27 -15.29 -2.81
CA PHE A 189 -1.22 -14.22 -2.55
C PHE A 189 -2.66 -14.63 -2.87
N LEU A 190 -2.87 -15.29 -4.01
CA LEU A 190 -4.20 -15.74 -4.42
C LEU A 190 -4.71 -16.95 -3.61
N ASN A 191 -3.95 -17.43 -2.61
CA ASN A 191 -4.22 -18.64 -1.85
C ASN A 191 -4.49 -19.86 -2.76
N ILE A 192 -3.84 -19.92 -3.93
CA ILE A 192 -3.95 -21.08 -4.83
C ILE A 192 -2.95 -22.18 -4.46
N LEU A 193 -1.89 -21.83 -3.72
CA LEU A 193 -0.99 -22.82 -3.14
C LEU A 193 -1.62 -23.38 -1.87
N PHE A 194 -1.87 -24.69 -1.85
CA PHE A 194 -2.11 -25.40 -0.61
C PHE A 194 -0.81 -25.37 0.21
N ARG A 195 -0.86 -24.79 1.42
CA ARG A 195 0.22 -24.94 2.38
C ARG A 195 0.09 -26.30 3.05
N PHE A 196 1.21 -26.91 3.39
CA PHE A 196 1.19 -28.08 4.27
C PHE A 196 0.56 -27.65 5.61
N PRO A 197 -0.50 -28.32 6.10
CA PRO A 197 -1.29 -27.83 7.22
C PRO A 197 -0.57 -27.99 8.56
N LEU A 198 0.58 -28.65 8.60
CA LEU A 198 1.39 -28.82 9.81
C LEU A 198 2.74 -28.14 9.64
N SER A 199 3.30 -27.58 10.71
CA SER A 199 4.69 -27.07 10.72
C SER A 199 5.72 -28.20 10.50
N PHE A 200 5.37 -29.43 10.88
CA PHE A 200 6.08 -30.68 10.62
C PHE A 200 5.11 -31.86 10.78
N GLY A 201 5.29 -32.93 10.00
CA GLY A 201 4.46 -34.12 10.10
C GLY A 201 4.79 -35.15 9.01
N THR A 202 4.39 -36.39 9.24
CA THR A 202 4.61 -37.50 8.30
C THR A 202 3.29 -37.90 7.66
N LEU A 203 3.25 -38.00 6.34
CA LEU A 203 2.10 -38.58 5.64
C LEU A 203 2.00 -40.06 5.99
N THR A 204 0.96 -40.44 6.74
CA THR A 204 0.70 -41.83 7.13
C THR A 204 -0.31 -42.51 6.24
N SER A 205 -1.22 -41.75 5.61
CA SER A 205 -2.20 -42.30 4.66
C SER A 205 -2.51 -41.29 3.56
N GLY A 206 -2.44 -41.75 2.31
CA GLY A 206 -2.73 -40.95 1.13
C GLY A 206 -4.22 -40.85 0.79
N TYR A 207 -4.55 -39.96 -0.15
CA TYR A 207 -5.86 -39.86 -0.76
C TYR A 207 -6.03 -40.96 -1.82
N GLY A 208 -7.21 -41.58 -1.86
CA GLY A 208 -7.57 -42.57 -2.89
C GLY A 208 -8.02 -43.91 -2.32
N THR A 209 -8.22 -44.87 -3.23
CA THR A 209 -8.67 -46.22 -2.87
C THR A 209 -7.57 -46.99 -2.17
N ARG A 210 -7.89 -47.56 -1.00
CA ARG A 210 -7.00 -48.44 -0.24
C ARG A 210 -7.80 -49.56 0.43
N ASP A 211 -7.13 -50.67 0.70
CA ASP A 211 -7.75 -51.77 1.42
C ASP A 211 -7.91 -51.40 2.90
N ASN A 212 -9.07 -51.68 3.46
CA ASN A 212 -9.37 -51.45 4.86
C ASN A 212 -8.47 -52.38 5.71
N PRO A 213 -7.65 -51.85 6.64
CA PRO A 213 -6.69 -52.68 7.39
C PRO A 213 -7.36 -53.66 8.38
N PHE A 214 -8.66 -53.52 8.63
CA PHE A 214 -9.42 -54.38 9.53
C PHE A 214 -10.30 -55.40 8.80
N THR A 215 -10.89 -55.04 7.65
CA THR A 215 -11.79 -55.93 6.90
C THR A 215 -11.20 -56.47 5.60
N GLY A 216 -10.19 -55.81 5.04
CA GLY A 216 -9.59 -56.14 3.74
C GLY A 216 -10.39 -55.67 2.52
N ASP A 217 -11.55 -55.04 2.73
CA ASP A 217 -12.37 -54.51 1.64
C ASP A 217 -11.78 -53.22 1.08
N SER A 218 -11.99 -52.98 -0.21
CA SER A 218 -11.55 -51.76 -0.88
C SER A 218 -12.41 -50.57 -0.43
N GLU A 219 -11.78 -49.56 0.16
CA GLU A 219 -12.43 -48.34 0.65
C GLU A 219 -11.76 -47.09 0.06
N PHE A 220 -12.55 -46.07 -0.26
CA PHE A 220 -12.03 -44.81 -0.77
C PHE A 220 -11.71 -43.83 0.37
N HIS A 221 -10.43 -43.48 0.54
CA HIS A 221 -10.00 -42.49 1.52
C HIS A 221 -10.05 -41.08 0.92
N SER A 222 -11.02 -40.27 1.36
CA SER A 222 -11.25 -38.93 0.84
C SER A 222 -10.36 -37.84 1.46
N GLY A 223 -9.29 -38.21 2.17
CA GLY A 223 -8.40 -37.30 2.89
C GLY A 223 -6.94 -37.71 2.87
N LEU A 224 -6.08 -36.87 3.45
CA LEU A 224 -4.68 -37.17 3.75
C LEU A 224 -4.53 -37.25 5.26
N ASP A 225 -3.98 -38.36 5.77
CA ASP A 225 -3.68 -38.50 7.19
C ASP A 225 -2.23 -38.12 7.44
N LEU A 226 -2.03 -37.13 8.31
CA LEU A 226 -0.72 -36.66 8.71
C LEU A 226 -0.50 -36.94 10.19
N ALA A 227 0.56 -37.68 10.52
CA ALA A 227 0.95 -37.89 11.91
C ALA A 227 1.85 -36.76 12.40
N ALA A 228 1.48 -36.19 13.54
CA ALA A 228 2.28 -35.25 14.32
C ALA A 228 1.98 -35.43 15.83
N PRO A 229 2.85 -34.94 16.73
CA PRO A 229 2.58 -34.94 18.16
C PRO A 229 1.26 -34.26 18.53
N MET A 230 0.66 -34.70 19.62
CA MET A 230 -0.56 -34.08 20.14
C MET A 230 -0.29 -32.61 20.49
N GLY A 231 -1.18 -31.71 20.05
CA GLY A 231 -1.06 -30.27 20.27
C GLY A 231 -0.30 -29.50 19.19
N THR A 232 0.19 -30.16 18.13
CA THR A 232 0.73 -29.47 16.95
C THR A 232 -0.35 -28.59 16.31
N GLU A 233 -0.02 -27.33 16.02
CA GLU A 233 -0.91 -26.40 15.33
C GLU A 233 -1.25 -26.88 13.91
N VAL A 234 -2.52 -26.72 13.53
CA VAL A 234 -3.03 -27.01 12.18
C VAL A 234 -3.35 -25.69 11.49
N TYR A 235 -2.64 -25.41 10.40
CA TYR A 235 -2.84 -24.24 9.55
C TYR A 235 -3.91 -24.53 8.49
N ALA A 236 -4.75 -23.53 8.21
CA ALA A 236 -5.74 -23.55 7.14
C ALA A 236 -5.13 -23.07 5.81
#